data_AF-A0A958QU39-F1
#
_entry.id   AF-A0A958QU39-F1
#
_cell.length_a   1.000
_cell.length_b   1.000
_cell.length_c   1.000
_cell.angle_alpha   90.00
_cell.angle_beta   90.00
_cell.angle_gamma   90.00
#
_symmetry.space_group_name_H-M   'P 1'
#
loop_
_entity.id
_entity.type
_entity.pdbx_description
1 polymer ?
#
loop_
_entity_poly.entity_id
_entity_poly.type
_entity_poly.pdbx_seq_one_letter_code
_entity_poly.pdbx_strand_id
1 'polypeptide(L)'
;MNARIYTVLVVGAVFFAARWYILTHREEMEEFRRFAAAERQCEAICDALARGDVSRDELCEHPVPEIATFQERYWRIKNQDGHWYASHGWKFYPEVECAASHLRLRLMDLLFECRGSKAELVSPEGGLAATFVSSAFAEEVEPQACWRSTAGRLHTFDGVSPDGALISGTGERFSLAGVDLPEPGSPEQGLDCRDSAVAYLRTRIATRSLLVYSPPEAARDAAFRLPVFIEVDGVLLNQEMLRLGFGRYGGAGKPCEELLSDSESTARRLQAGLWSTGCFPKESSGGDVTEAGEPGEQEPPEEDAPHPPTAQPLPRL
;
A
#
# COMPACT_ATOMS: atom_id res chain seq x y z
N MET A 1 43.57 13.47 -6.85
CA MET A 1 42.31 13.35 -7.61
C MET A 1 41.20 13.95 -6.75
N ASN A 2 40.40 14.87 -7.30
CA ASN A 2 39.48 15.70 -6.50
C ASN A 2 38.26 14.89 -6.05
N ALA A 3 37.96 14.84 -4.75
CA ALA A 3 36.84 14.05 -4.20
C ALA A 3 35.49 14.36 -4.87
N ARG A 4 35.28 15.62 -5.27
CA ARG A 4 34.08 16.05 -6.00
C ARG A 4 33.91 15.37 -7.37
N ILE A 5 35.01 15.12 -8.08
CA ILE A 5 34.96 14.43 -9.38
C ILE A 5 34.55 12.98 -9.17
N TYR A 6 35.04 12.33 -8.12
CA TYR A 6 34.68 10.95 -7.80
C TYR A 6 33.19 10.82 -7.46
N THR A 7 32.64 11.72 -6.64
CA THR A 7 31.21 11.71 -6.30
C THR A 7 30.31 11.85 -7.54
N VAL A 8 30.63 12.79 -8.45
CA VAL A 8 29.84 12.98 -9.68
C VAL A 8 29.86 11.73 -10.56
N LEU A 9 31.03 11.07 -10.69
CA LEU A 9 31.15 9.84 -11.47
C LEU A 9 30.35 8.69 -10.86
N VAL A 10 30.39 8.52 -9.54
CA VAL A 10 29.63 7.45 -8.85
C VAL A 10 28.13 7.68 -8.97
N VAL A 11 27.64 8.90 -8.72
CA VAL A 11 26.20 9.21 -8.86
C VAL A 11 25.73 9.01 -10.30
N GLY A 12 26.53 9.46 -11.28
CA GLY A 12 26.23 9.24 -12.69
C GLY A 12 26.16 7.77 -13.07
N ALA A 13 27.09 6.94 -12.57
CA ALA A 13 27.11 5.51 -12.80
C ALA A 13 25.90 4.79 -12.18
N VAL A 14 25.50 5.14 -10.95
CA VAL A 14 24.32 4.58 -10.29
C VAL A 14 23.04 4.94 -11.04
N PHE A 15 22.88 6.21 -11.45
CA PHE A 15 21.71 6.64 -12.22
C PHE A 15 21.64 5.93 -13.57
N PHE A 16 22.78 5.78 -14.26
CA PHE A 16 22.83 5.04 -15.52
C PHE A 16 22.50 3.56 -15.32
N ALA A 17 23.05 2.91 -14.29
CA ALA A 17 22.75 1.51 -13.97
C ALA A 17 21.28 1.30 -13.61
N ALA A 18 20.67 2.19 -12.80
CA ALA A 18 19.25 2.12 -12.46
C ALA A 18 18.36 2.33 -13.69
N ARG A 19 18.67 3.33 -14.52
CA ARG A 19 17.94 3.58 -15.78
C ARG A 19 18.10 2.42 -16.76
N TRP A 20 19.31 1.90 -16.90
CA TRP A 20 19.58 0.71 -17.72
C TRP A 20 18.77 -0.48 -17.23
N TYR A 21 18.80 -0.77 -15.93
CA TYR A 21 18.01 -1.84 -15.31
C TYR A 21 16.51 -1.69 -15.57
N ILE A 22 15.94 -0.49 -15.37
CA ILE A 22 14.52 -0.22 -15.65
C ILE A 22 14.21 -0.46 -17.13
N LEU A 23 15.09 -0.01 -18.03
CA LEU A 23 14.86 -0.18 -19.47
C LEU A 23 14.99 -1.63 -19.90
N THR A 24 15.93 -2.40 -19.35
CA THR A 24 16.11 -3.81 -19.71
C THR A 24 15.05 -4.72 -19.10
N HIS A 25 14.49 -4.38 -17.93
CA HIS A 25 13.46 -5.19 -17.27
C HIS A 25 12.04 -4.63 -17.47
N ARG A 26 11.88 -3.62 -18.35
CA ARG A 26 10.56 -3.04 -18.62
C ARG A 26 9.60 -4.07 -19.18
N GLU A 27 10.06 -4.90 -20.12
CA GLU A 27 9.25 -5.93 -20.75
C GLU A 27 8.81 -6.99 -19.72
N GLU A 28 9.72 -7.48 -18.87
CA GLU A 28 9.42 -8.43 -17.79
C GLU A 28 8.42 -7.86 -16.78
N MET A 29 8.57 -6.58 -16.40
CA MET A 29 7.65 -5.92 -15.47
C MET A 29 6.26 -5.71 -16.09
N GLU A 30 6.20 -5.39 -17.39
CA GLU A 30 4.94 -5.28 -18.12
C GLU A 30 4.27 -6.66 -18.28
N GLU A 31 5.02 -7.72 -18.54
CA GLU A 31 4.53 -9.09 -18.60
C GLU A 31 3.98 -9.55 -17.23
N PHE A 32 4.71 -9.27 -16.15
CA PHE A 32 4.25 -9.55 -14.78
C PHE A 32 2.95 -8.81 -14.43
N ARG A 33 2.84 -7.52 -14.78
CA ARG A 33 1.60 -6.75 -14.57
C ARG A 33 0.41 -7.34 -15.29
N ARG A 34 0.64 -7.84 -16.51
CA ARG A 34 -0.42 -8.42 -17.34
C ARG A 34 -0.79 -9.84 -16.89
N PHE A 35 0.16 -10.61 -16.35
CA PHE A 35 -0.11 -11.85 -15.62
C PHE A 35 -1.02 -11.60 -14.40
N ALA A 36 -0.68 -10.61 -13.57
CA ALA A 36 -1.50 -10.22 -12.42
C ALA A 36 -2.88 -9.69 -12.83
N ALA A 37 -3.01 -9.08 -14.02
CA ALA A 37 -4.31 -8.71 -14.58
C ALA A 37 -5.12 -9.93 -15.02
N ALA A 38 -4.48 -10.93 -15.63
CA ALA A 38 -5.13 -12.17 -16.05
C ALA A 38 -5.67 -12.96 -14.86
N GLU A 39 -4.88 -13.10 -13.80
CA GLU A 39 -5.32 -13.76 -12.56
C GLU A 39 -6.52 -13.04 -11.94
N ARG A 40 -6.48 -11.70 -11.82
CA ARG A 40 -7.61 -10.90 -11.33
C ARG A 40 -8.90 -11.10 -12.13
N GLN A 41 -8.80 -11.28 -13.44
CA GLN A 41 -9.97 -11.55 -14.27
C GLN A 41 -10.57 -12.93 -13.95
N CYS A 42 -9.71 -13.95 -13.80
CA CYS A 42 -10.16 -15.28 -13.43
C CYS A 42 -10.74 -15.32 -12.01
N GLU A 43 -10.10 -14.66 -11.05
CA GLU A 43 -10.56 -14.58 -9.65
C GLU A 43 -11.93 -13.93 -9.56
N ALA A 44 -12.18 -12.87 -10.33
CA ALA A 44 -13.50 -12.24 -10.40
C ALA A 44 -14.62 -13.17 -10.88
N ILE A 45 -14.31 -14.07 -11.82
CA ILE A 45 -15.26 -15.06 -12.29
C ILE A 45 -15.52 -16.11 -11.20
N CYS A 46 -14.45 -16.59 -10.54
CA CYS A 46 -14.57 -17.54 -9.44
C CYS A 46 -15.35 -16.97 -8.25
N ASP A 47 -15.12 -15.70 -7.92
CA ASP A 47 -15.80 -14.97 -6.86
C ASP A 47 -17.29 -14.75 -7.17
N ALA A 48 -17.64 -14.33 -8.39
CA ALA A 48 -19.04 -14.25 -8.84
C ALA A 48 -19.74 -15.61 -8.80
N LEU A 49 -19.05 -16.69 -9.21
CA LEU A 49 -19.56 -18.06 -9.12
C LEU A 49 -19.77 -18.48 -7.66
N ALA A 50 -18.84 -18.15 -6.76
CA ALA A 50 -18.93 -18.47 -5.34
C ALA A 50 -20.07 -17.73 -4.63
N ARG A 51 -20.38 -16.50 -5.04
CA ARG A 51 -21.54 -15.72 -4.56
C ARG A 51 -22.86 -16.15 -5.18
N GLY A 52 -22.84 -16.90 -6.28
CA GLY A 52 -24.04 -17.25 -7.04
C GLY A 52 -24.57 -16.11 -7.91
N ASP A 53 -23.75 -15.08 -8.17
CA ASP A 53 -24.10 -13.97 -9.08
C ASP A 53 -24.20 -14.45 -10.53
N VAL A 54 -23.48 -15.53 -10.86
CA VAL A 54 -23.46 -16.19 -12.15
C VAL A 54 -23.44 -17.70 -11.91
N SER A 55 -24.17 -18.45 -12.74
CA SER A 55 -24.19 -19.91 -12.65
C SER A 55 -23.08 -20.54 -13.52
N ARG A 56 -22.70 -21.79 -13.19
CA ARG A 56 -21.78 -22.57 -14.03
C ARG A 56 -22.34 -22.74 -15.44
N ASP A 57 -23.63 -23.06 -15.56
CA ASP A 57 -24.27 -23.31 -16.85
C ASP A 57 -24.25 -22.05 -17.72
N GLU A 58 -24.51 -20.88 -17.13
CA GLU A 58 -24.41 -19.58 -17.81
C GLU A 58 -22.98 -19.31 -18.34
N LEU A 59 -21.95 -19.61 -17.56
CA LEU A 59 -20.54 -19.51 -18.00
C LEU A 59 -20.19 -20.50 -19.12
N CYS A 60 -20.87 -21.63 -19.19
CA CYS A 60 -20.64 -22.64 -20.24
C CYS A 60 -21.41 -22.33 -21.52
N GLU A 61 -22.58 -21.71 -21.41
CA GLU A 61 -23.46 -21.38 -22.54
C GLU A 61 -23.07 -20.05 -23.22
N HIS A 62 -22.54 -19.11 -22.43
CA HIS A 62 -22.22 -17.76 -22.91
C HIS A 62 -20.74 -17.43 -22.71
N PRO A 63 -20.09 -16.79 -23.70
CA PRO A 63 -18.76 -16.25 -23.49
C PRO A 63 -18.82 -15.14 -22.43
N VAL A 64 -17.80 -15.06 -21.56
CA VAL A 64 -17.71 -14.10 -20.44
C VAL A 64 -18.15 -12.66 -20.79
N PRO A 65 -17.79 -12.08 -21.95
CA PRO A 65 -18.18 -10.70 -22.30
C PRO A 65 -19.68 -10.49 -22.55
N GLU A 66 -20.43 -11.57 -22.80
CA GLU A 66 -21.88 -11.53 -23.03
C GLU A 66 -22.68 -11.64 -21.73
N ILE A 67 -22.05 -12.05 -20.63
CA ILE A 67 -22.66 -12.12 -19.32
C ILE A 67 -22.69 -10.72 -18.71
N ALA A 68 -23.89 -10.24 -18.37
CA ALA A 68 -24.13 -8.87 -17.90
C ALA A 68 -23.22 -8.49 -16.71
N THR A 69 -23.00 -9.42 -15.79
CA THR A 69 -22.13 -9.26 -14.60
C THR A 69 -20.70 -8.86 -14.95
N PHE A 70 -20.16 -9.29 -16.11
CA PHE A 70 -18.77 -9.02 -16.50
C PHE A 70 -18.60 -7.98 -17.60
N GLN A 71 -19.70 -7.54 -18.21
CA GLN A 71 -19.66 -6.72 -19.43
C GLN A 71 -18.96 -5.37 -19.22
N GLU A 72 -19.24 -4.65 -18.13
CA GLU A 72 -18.61 -3.36 -17.85
C GLU A 72 -17.09 -3.50 -17.66
N ARG A 73 -16.67 -4.50 -16.87
CA ARG A 73 -15.27 -4.79 -16.61
C ARG A 73 -14.52 -5.16 -17.89
N TYR A 74 -15.14 -5.98 -18.73
CA TYR A 74 -14.61 -6.36 -20.03
C TYR A 74 -14.33 -5.13 -20.91
N TRP A 75 -15.28 -4.21 -21.03
CA TRP A 75 -15.10 -3.02 -21.87
C TRP A 75 -14.00 -2.11 -21.36
N ARG A 76 -13.85 -2.00 -20.04
CA ARG A 76 -12.76 -1.23 -19.41
C ARG A 76 -11.39 -1.80 -19.80
N ILE A 77 -11.20 -3.11 -19.63
CA ILE A 77 -9.94 -3.80 -19.96
C ILE A 77 -9.66 -3.74 -21.45
N LYS A 78 -10.68 -3.95 -22.29
CA LYS A 78 -10.54 -3.83 -23.75
C LYS A 78 -10.01 -2.47 -24.17
N ASN A 79 -10.51 -1.40 -23.56
CA ASN A 79 -10.13 -0.04 -23.91
C ASN A 79 -8.75 0.35 -23.36
N GLN A 80 -8.32 -0.24 -22.24
CA GLN A 80 -7.00 0.01 -21.65
C GLN A 80 -5.90 -0.80 -22.34
N ASP A 81 -6.10 -2.12 -22.50
CA ASP A 81 -5.05 -3.07 -22.88
C ASP A 81 -5.39 -3.91 -24.13
N GLY A 82 -6.60 -3.79 -24.70
CA GLY A 82 -7.07 -4.68 -25.76
C GLY A 82 -6.19 -4.70 -27.01
N HIS A 83 -5.54 -3.59 -27.36
CA HIS A 83 -4.57 -3.53 -28.46
C HIS A 83 -3.35 -4.43 -28.23
N TRP A 84 -2.87 -4.50 -26.99
CA TRP A 84 -1.72 -5.32 -26.64
C TRP A 84 -2.05 -6.81 -26.68
N TYR A 85 -3.21 -7.20 -26.13
CA TYR A 85 -3.68 -8.59 -26.23
C TYR A 85 -3.82 -9.01 -27.70
N ALA A 86 -4.42 -8.15 -28.53
CA ALA A 86 -4.59 -8.42 -29.96
C ALA A 86 -3.25 -8.57 -30.71
N SER A 87 -2.24 -7.77 -30.38
CA SER A 87 -0.91 -7.85 -31.03
C SER A 87 -0.18 -9.17 -30.76
N HIS A 88 -0.55 -9.88 -29.70
CA HIS A 88 0.01 -11.19 -29.32
C HIS A 88 -0.91 -12.35 -29.71
N GLY A 89 -2.04 -12.07 -30.36
CA GLY A 89 -3.03 -13.09 -30.72
C GLY A 89 -3.83 -13.61 -29.53
N TRP A 90 -3.80 -12.92 -28.39
CA TRP A 90 -4.52 -13.32 -27.18
C TRP A 90 -5.89 -12.67 -27.08
N LYS A 91 -6.81 -13.38 -26.40
CA LYS A 91 -8.04 -12.79 -25.90
C LYS A 91 -7.75 -12.03 -24.60
N PHE A 92 -8.46 -10.94 -24.39
CA PHE A 92 -8.38 -10.12 -23.17
C PHE A 92 -9.48 -10.49 -22.16
N TYR A 93 -10.07 -11.68 -22.33
CA TYR A 93 -11.03 -12.29 -21.42
C TYR A 93 -10.76 -13.80 -21.33
N PRO A 94 -11.01 -14.43 -20.18
CA PRO A 94 -10.80 -15.86 -20.03
C PRO A 94 -11.75 -16.68 -20.91
N GLU A 95 -11.24 -17.73 -21.54
CA GLU A 95 -12.05 -18.78 -22.15
C GLU A 95 -12.50 -19.75 -21.06
N VAL A 96 -13.79 -20.06 -21.02
CA VAL A 96 -14.34 -21.02 -20.06
C VAL A 96 -14.30 -22.42 -20.67
N GLU A 97 -13.63 -23.33 -19.98
CA GLU A 97 -13.61 -24.76 -20.29
C GLU A 97 -14.46 -25.52 -19.28
N CYS A 98 -15.61 -25.99 -19.73
CA CYS A 98 -16.53 -26.76 -18.90
C CYS A 98 -16.30 -28.26 -19.05
N ALA A 99 -15.78 -28.90 -17.99
CA ALA A 99 -15.80 -30.35 -17.84
C ALA A 99 -17.04 -30.78 -17.04
N ALA A 100 -17.23 -32.08 -16.78
CA ALA A 100 -18.37 -32.55 -15.99
C ALA A 100 -18.28 -32.16 -14.50
N SER A 101 -17.07 -32.13 -13.92
CA SER A 101 -16.88 -31.91 -12.47
C SER A 101 -16.18 -30.59 -12.12
N HIS A 102 -15.48 -29.97 -13.07
CA HIS A 102 -14.70 -28.75 -12.85
C HIS A 102 -14.94 -27.72 -13.97
N LEU A 103 -14.82 -26.45 -13.60
CA LEU A 103 -14.78 -25.31 -14.51
C LEU A 103 -13.36 -24.77 -14.53
N ARG A 104 -12.77 -24.68 -15.72
CA ARG A 104 -11.43 -24.14 -15.93
C ARG A 104 -11.51 -22.85 -16.72
N LEU A 105 -10.60 -21.94 -16.45
CA LEU A 105 -10.50 -20.64 -17.11
C LEU A 105 -9.13 -20.58 -17.81
N ARG A 106 -9.11 -20.34 -19.11
CA ARG A 106 -7.88 -20.20 -19.88
C ARG A 106 -7.66 -18.74 -20.29
N LEU A 107 -6.51 -18.17 -19.99
CA LEU A 107 -6.15 -16.81 -20.39
C LEU A 107 -4.64 -16.69 -20.62
N MET A 108 -4.21 -16.18 -21.78
CA MET A 108 -2.79 -16.03 -22.14
C MET A 108 -1.97 -17.31 -21.96
N ASP A 109 -2.51 -18.45 -22.41
CA ASP A 109 -1.93 -19.80 -22.28
C ASP A 109 -1.84 -20.35 -20.84
N LEU A 110 -2.32 -19.60 -19.86
CA LEU A 110 -2.45 -20.04 -18.47
C LEU A 110 -3.80 -20.70 -18.25
N LEU A 111 -3.80 -21.74 -17.43
CA LEU A 111 -5.01 -22.47 -17.05
C LEU A 111 -5.26 -22.26 -15.56
N PHE A 112 -6.46 -21.83 -15.22
CA PHE A 112 -6.89 -21.61 -13.84
C PHE A 112 -8.07 -22.51 -13.49
N GLU A 113 -8.19 -22.88 -12.22
CA GLU A 113 -9.33 -23.60 -11.67
C GLU A 113 -9.89 -22.84 -10.46
N CYS A 114 -11.21 -22.71 -10.39
CA CYS A 114 -11.85 -22.03 -9.27
C CYS A 114 -11.85 -22.94 -8.03
N ARG A 115 -11.28 -22.45 -6.93
CA ARG A 115 -11.37 -23.04 -5.59
C ARG A 115 -12.06 -22.05 -4.65
N GLY A 116 -13.38 -22.19 -4.54
CA GLY A 116 -14.22 -21.17 -3.90
C GLY A 116 -14.19 -19.87 -4.71
N SER A 117 -13.92 -18.74 -4.05
CA SER A 117 -13.79 -17.44 -4.71
C SER A 117 -12.43 -17.18 -5.36
N LYS A 118 -11.46 -18.09 -5.22
CA LYS A 118 -10.10 -17.90 -5.74
C LYS A 118 -9.86 -18.65 -7.04
N ALA A 119 -9.12 -18.03 -7.96
CA ALA A 119 -8.57 -18.71 -9.13
C ALA A 119 -7.17 -19.25 -8.78
N GLU A 120 -6.95 -20.56 -8.92
CA GLU A 120 -5.64 -21.17 -8.74
C GLU A 120 -5.06 -21.58 -10.08
N LEU A 121 -3.79 -21.25 -10.33
CA LEU A 121 -3.08 -21.66 -11.53
C LEU A 121 -2.86 -23.19 -11.52
N VAL A 122 -3.28 -23.85 -12.59
CA VAL A 122 -3.11 -25.29 -12.80
C VAL A 122 -1.95 -25.51 -13.76
N SER A 123 -0.89 -26.15 -13.27
CA SER A 123 0.22 -26.56 -14.13
C SER A 123 -0.26 -27.61 -15.14
N PRO A 124 -0.03 -27.42 -16.46
CA PRO A 124 -0.49 -28.35 -17.49
C PRO A 124 0.14 -29.75 -17.40
N GLU A 125 1.23 -29.91 -16.65
CA GLU A 125 1.98 -31.17 -16.54
C GLU A 125 1.79 -31.92 -15.21
N GLY A 126 0.70 -31.75 -14.45
CA GLY A 126 0.39 -32.63 -13.30
C GLY A 126 1.44 -32.71 -12.15
N GLY A 127 2.56 -31.99 -12.27
CA GLY A 127 3.52 -31.74 -11.22
C GLY A 127 3.01 -30.58 -10.38
N LEU A 128 2.93 -30.82 -9.07
CA LEU A 128 2.61 -29.84 -8.03
C LEU A 128 3.10 -28.45 -8.44
N ALA A 129 2.11 -27.57 -8.68
CA ALA A 129 2.29 -26.25 -9.26
C ALA A 129 3.39 -25.49 -8.53
N ALA A 130 4.19 -24.78 -9.32
CA ALA A 130 5.00 -23.68 -8.83
C ALA A 130 4.09 -22.79 -7.97
N THR A 131 4.35 -22.80 -6.66
CA THR A 131 3.80 -21.82 -5.72
C THR A 131 4.43 -20.48 -6.06
N PHE A 132 4.08 -19.91 -7.21
CA PHE A 132 4.23 -18.49 -7.41
C PHE A 132 3.27 -17.86 -6.41
N VAL A 133 3.85 -17.13 -5.45
CA VAL A 133 3.12 -16.40 -4.41
C VAL A 133 2.37 -15.27 -5.11
N SER A 134 1.22 -15.60 -5.72
CA SER A 134 0.31 -14.68 -6.37
C SER A 134 -0.59 -13.93 -5.37
N SER A 135 -0.52 -14.29 -4.09
CA SER A 135 -1.50 -13.85 -3.07
C SER A 135 -1.29 -12.44 -2.48
N ALA A 136 -0.70 -11.48 -3.20
CA ALA A 136 -0.43 -10.16 -2.60
C ALA A 136 -0.81 -8.91 -3.42
N PHE A 137 -1.27 -9.02 -4.67
CA PHE A 137 -1.43 -7.83 -5.51
C PHE A 137 -2.66 -7.88 -6.43
N ALA A 138 -3.85 -8.11 -5.87
CA ALA A 138 -5.04 -8.28 -6.67
C ALA A 138 -6.33 -7.68 -6.09
N GLU A 139 -6.30 -6.44 -5.61
CA GLU A 139 -7.51 -5.62 -5.54
C GLU A 139 -7.20 -4.14 -5.75
N GLU A 140 -7.13 -3.73 -7.02
CA GLU A 140 -7.48 -2.37 -7.43
C GLU A 140 -8.87 -2.49 -8.05
N VAL A 141 -9.89 -2.59 -7.19
CA VAL A 141 -11.10 -1.79 -7.46
C VAL A 141 -10.55 -0.37 -7.66
N GLU A 142 -10.85 0.30 -8.76
CA GLU A 142 -10.77 1.76 -8.77
C GLU A 142 -12.03 2.19 -8.03
N PRO A 143 -12.05 2.36 -6.68
CA PRO A 143 -13.11 3.16 -6.10
C PRO A 143 -13.00 4.48 -6.83
N GLN A 144 -14.11 5.04 -7.29
CA GLN A 144 -14.13 6.45 -7.67
C GLN A 144 -13.42 7.20 -6.56
N ALA A 145 -12.20 7.63 -6.88
CA ALA A 145 -11.17 7.89 -5.90
C ALA A 145 -11.74 8.86 -4.87
N CYS A 146 -12.01 8.37 -3.67
CA CYS A 146 -12.71 9.11 -2.62
C CYS A 146 -12.03 10.47 -2.33
N TRP A 147 -10.74 10.59 -2.65
CA TRP A 147 -9.93 11.82 -2.61
C TRP A 147 -10.10 12.77 -3.81
N ARG A 148 -10.45 12.26 -5.01
CA ARG A 148 -10.66 13.03 -6.25
C ARG A 148 -11.99 13.81 -6.29
N SER A 149 -12.82 13.71 -5.24
CA SER A 149 -13.96 14.61 -5.03
C SER A 149 -13.54 16.07 -4.81
N THR A 150 -12.24 16.30 -4.54
CA THR A 150 -11.63 17.63 -4.44
C THR A 150 -10.78 17.94 -5.67
N ALA A 151 -10.69 19.22 -6.04
CA ALA A 151 -9.82 19.64 -7.13
C ALA A 151 -8.35 19.49 -6.72
N GLY A 152 -7.65 18.54 -7.34
CA GLY A 152 -6.23 18.35 -7.14
C GLY A 152 -5.42 19.56 -7.59
N ARG A 153 -4.37 19.90 -6.83
CA ARG A 153 -3.40 20.94 -7.18
C ARG A 153 -2.04 20.30 -7.39
N LEU A 154 -1.29 20.80 -8.38
CA LEU A 154 0.09 20.38 -8.57
C LEU A 154 0.99 21.06 -7.53
N HIS A 155 1.71 20.26 -6.75
CA HIS A 155 2.74 20.73 -5.83
C HIS A 155 4.09 20.10 -6.18
N THR A 156 5.15 20.88 -6.01
CA THR A 156 6.52 20.35 -6.03
C THR A 156 7.04 20.32 -4.59
N PHE A 157 7.61 19.19 -4.21
CA PHE A 157 8.16 18.97 -2.88
C PHE A 157 9.69 19.02 -2.90
N ASP A 158 10.25 19.81 -1.98
CA ASP A 158 11.69 20.00 -1.83
C ASP A 158 12.29 18.96 -0.88
N GLY A 159 11.47 18.30 -0.06
CA GLY A 159 11.95 17.25 0.81
C GLY A 159 10.90 16.64 1.72
N VAL A 160 11.40 15.73 2.57
CA VAL A 160 10.65 15.08 3.65
C VAL A 160 11.41 15.32 4.94
N SER A 161 10.74 15.87 5.95
CA SER A 161 11.28 16.11 7.27
C SER A 161 11.52 14.80 8.04
N PRO A 162 12.28 14.83 9.15
CA PRO A 162 12.45 13.66 10.02
C PRO A 162 11.14 13.15 10.66
N ASP A 163 10.10 14.00 10.71
CA ASP A 163 8.74 13.63 11.12
C ASP A 163 7.83 13.15 10.00
N GLY A 164 8.38 12.90 8.81
CA GLY A 164 7.64 12.40 7.67
C GLY A 164 6.74 13.45 7.02
N ALA A 165 6.83 14.71 7.44
CA ALA A 165 6.11 15.80 6.80
C ALA A 165 6.75 16.11 5.45
N LEU A 166 5.92 16.26 4.42
CA LEU A 166 6.35 16.66 3.10
C LEU A 166 6.48 18.19 3.07
N ILE A 167 7.60 18.69 2.57
CA ILE A 167 7.92 20.12 2.54
C ILE A 167 7.86 20.59 1.10
N SER A 168 6.95 21.51 0.79
CA SER A 168 6.89 22.16 -0.53
C SER A 168 7.96 23.23 -0.70
N GLY A 169 8.17 23.68 -1.93
CA GLY A 169 9.12 24.77 -2.22
C GLY A 169 8.79 26.14 -1.60
N THR A 170 7.57 26.31 -1.08
CA THR A 170 7.19 27.51 -0.30
C THR A 170 7.42 27.35 1.20
N GLY A 171 7.91 26.19 1.65
CA GLY A 171 8.06 25.83 3.06
C GLY A 171 6.78 25.34 3.72
N GLU A 172 5.66 25.24 2.99
CA GLU A 172 4.43 24.65 3.52
C GLU A 172 4.64 23.16 3.81
N ARG A 173 4.15 22.74 4.99
CA ARG A 173 4.27 21.37 5.51
C ARG A 173 2.96 20.62 5.32
N PHE A 174 3.06 19.39 4.83
CA PHE A 174 1.95 18.50 4.57
C PHE A 174 2.12 17.19 5.32
N SER A 175 1.01 16.62 5.79
CA SER A 175 0.95 15.26 6.32
C SER A 175 0.07 14.40 5.41
N LEU A 176 0.32 13.09 5.36
CA LEU A 176 -0.53 12.17 4.61
C LEU A 176 -1.82 11.93 5.41
N ALA A 177 -2.96 12.38 4.87
CA ALA A 177 -4.27 12.17 5.49
C ALA A 177 -4.53 10.67 5.74
N GLY A 178 -4.94 10.34 6.95
CA GLY A 178 -5.25 8.97 7.38
C GLY A 178 -4.04 8.05 7.60
N VAL A 179 -2.80 8.54 7.47
CA VAL A 179 -1.58 7.72 7.66
C VAL A 179 -0.78 8.21 8.86
N ASP A 180 -0.77 7.43 9.92
CA ASP A 180 0.04 7.69 11.11
C ASP A 180 1.37 6.96 10.99
N LEU A 181 2.44 7.73 10.80
CA LEU A 181 3.80 7.20 10.77
C LEU A 181 4.29 6.90 12.20
N PRO A 182 5.21 5.93 12.37
CA PRO A 182 5.76 5.60 13.67
C PRO A 182 6.36 6.82 14.37
N GLU A 183 6.08 6.97 15.66
CA GLU A 183 6.61 8.08 16.46
C GLU A 183 8.10 7.86 16.79
N PRO A 184 8.91 8.94 16.82
CA PRO A 184 10.31 8.80 17.13
C PRO A 184 10.45 8.45 18.62
N GLY A 185 11.18 7.39 18.93
CA GLY A 185 11.42 6.97 20.32
C GLY A 185 10.28 6.20 20.97
N SER A 186 9.22 5.83 20.23
CA SER A 186 8.24 4.87 20.73
C SER A 186 8.92 3.49 20.88
N PRO A 187 9.00 2.93 22.10
CA PRO A 187 9.64 1.63 22.33
C PRO A 187 8.91 0.50 21.60
N GLU A 188 7.63 0.68 21.28
CA GLU A 188 6.82 -0.33 20.60
C GLU A 188 7.12 -0.46 19.10
N GLN A 189 7.91 0.44 18.49
CA GLN A 189 7.88 0.61 17.02
C GLN A 189 9.22 0.54 16.30
N GLY A 190 10.35 0.38 17.04
CA GLY A 190 11.69 0.26 16.47
C GLY A 190 12.13 1.53 15.71
N LEU A 191 13.31 2.07 16.02
CA LEU A 191 13.82 3.28 15.34
C LEU A 191 13.92 3.10 13.80
N ASP A 192 14.24 1.88 13.35
CA ASP A 192 14.50 1.58 11.94
C ASP A 192 13.27 1.68 11.01
N CYS A 193 12.06 1.53 11.55
CA CYS A 193 10.85 1.44 10.73
C CYS A 193 10.33 2.81 10.30
N ARG A 194 10.51 3.81 11.15
CA ARG A 194 10.26 5.21 10.80
C ARG A 194 11.22 5.69 9.70
N ASP A 195 12.52 5.43 9.88
CA ASP A 195 13.53 5.89 8.94
C ASP A 195 13.32 5.26 7.55
N SER A 196 12.90 4.00 7.51
CA SER A 196 12.50 3.31 6.28
C SER A 196 11.29 3.97 5.61
N ALA A 197 10.25 4.34 6.36
CA ALA A 197 9.08 5.05 5.84
C ALA A 197 9.43 6.43 5.28
N VAL A 198 10.26 7.21 6.00
CA VAL A 198 10.71 8.54 5.57
C VAL A 198 11.60 8.45 4.34
N ALA A 199 12.51 7.47 4.28
CA ALA A 199 13.34 7.21 3.12
C ALA A 199 12.47 6.85 1.90
N TYR A 200 11.48 5.98 2.08
CA TYR A 200 10.53 5.62 1.04
C TYR A 200 9.80 6.85 0.49
N LEU A 201 9.19 7.66 1.36
CA LEU A 201 8.55 8.91 0.95
C LEU A 201 9.49 9.79 0.14
N ARG A 202 10.72 10.01 0.63
CA ARG A 202 11.71 10.84 -0.06
C ARG A 202 12.00 10.34 -1.47
N THR A 203 12.12 9.02 -1.66
CA THR A 203 12.33 8.44 -3.00
C THR A 203 11.10 8.56 -3.90
N ARG A 204 9.88 8.42 -3.36
CA ARG A 204 8.64 8.52 -4.15
C ARG A 204 8.32 9.95 -4.57
N ILE A 205 8.67 10.94 -3.77
CA ILE A 205 8.32 12.34 -4.02
C ILE A 205 9.45 13.15 -4.69
N ALA A 206 10.70 12.67 -4.66
CA ALA A 206 11.84 13.41 -5.18
C ALA A 206 11.67 13.82 -6.65
N THR A 207 11.89 15.10 -6.94
CA THR A 207 11.94 15.69 -8.29
C THR A 207 10.66 15.58 -9.12
N ARG A 208 9.50 15.43 -8.46
CA ARG A 208 8.21 15.27 -9.13
C ARG A 208 7.27 16.41 -8.75
N SER A 209 6.47 16.85 -9.72
CA SER A 209 5.23 17.58 -9.43
C SER A 209 4.13 16.56 -9.21
N LEU A 210 3.50 16.61 -8.05
CA LEU A 210 2.52 15.63 -7.60
C LEU A 210 1.14 16.28 -7.50
N LEU A 211 0.10 15.49 -7.78
CA LEU A 211 -1.27 15.91 -7.56
C LEU A 211 -1.60 15.74 -6.08
N VAL A 212 -1.90 16.86 -5.43
CA VAL A 212 -2.23 16.95 -4.01
C VAL A 212 -3.69 17.35 -3.86
N TYR A 213 -4.41 16.60 -3.05
CA TYR A 213 -5.83 16.76 -2.79
C TYR A 213 -6.00 17.02 -1.29
N SER A 214 -6.57 18.17 -0.95
CA SER A 214 -6.90 18.51 0.44
C SER A 214 -8.42 18.44 0.59
N PRO A 215 -8.95 17.69 1.58
CA PRO A 215 -10.34 17.80 1.97
C PRO A 215 -10.72 19.28 2.21
N PRO A 216 -11.92 19.74 1.83
CA PRO A 216 -12.35 21.11 2.03
C PRO A 216 -12.32 21.53 3.51
N GLU A 217 -12.63 20.58 4.39
CA GLU A 217 -12.65 20.71 5.85
C GLU A 217 -11.31 20.38 6.53
N ALA A 218 -10.25 20.11 5.77
CA ALA A 218 -8.93 19.78 6.33
C ALA A 218 -8.36 20.95 7.14
N ALA A 219 -8.31 20.78 8.46
CA ALA A 219 -7.57 21.67 9.35
C ALA A 219 -6.12 21.21 9.48
N ARG A 220 -5.22 22.15 9.75
CA ARG A 220 -3.84 21.81 10.10
C ARG A 220 -3.81 21.04 11.41
N ASP A 221 -2.91 20.07 11.52
CA ASP A 221 -2.68 19.35 12.76
C ASP A 221 -1.89 20.20 13.79
N ALA A 222 -1.65 19.64 14.98
CA ALA A 222 -0.93 20.32 16.07
C ALA A 222 0.51 20.71 15.68
N ALA A 223 1.10 20.07 14.67
CA ALA A 223 2.41 20.40 14.11
C ALA A 223 2.31 21.37 12.91
N PHE A 224 1.16 22.02 12.73
CA PHE A 224 0.85 22.94 11.63
C PHE A 224 0.96 22.33 10.22
N ARG A 225 0.80 21.01 10.08
CA ARG A 225 0.83 20.32 8.79
C ARG A 225 -0.58 20.22 8.21
N LEU A 226 -0.72 20.45 6.91
CA LEU A 226 -2.00 20.26 6.21
C LEU A 226 -2.16 18.78 5.80
N PRO A 227 -3.20 18.06 6.26
CA PRO A 227 -3.43 16.67 5.87
C PRO A 227 -3.93 16.60 4.43
N VAL A 228 -3.27 15.79 3.61
CA VAL A 228 -3.55 15.68 2.16
C VAL A 228 -3.49 14.24 1.65
N PHE A 229 -4.18 14.00 0.55
CA PHE A 229 -4.01 12.83 -0.30
C PHE A 229 -3.08 13.19 -1.46
N ILE A 230 -2.14 12.29 -1.77
CA ILE A 230 -1.16 12.53 -2.82
C ILE A 230 -1.20 11.40 -3.83
N GLU A 231 -1.34 11.78 -5.10
CA GLU A 231 -1.31 10.84 -6.22
C GLU A 231 0.03 10.93 -6.93
N VAL A 232 0.69 9.78 -7.07
CA VAL A 232 2.00 9.62 -7.72
C VAL A 232 1.86 8.57 -8.80
N ASP A 233 2.00 8.97 -10.07
CA ASP A 233 1.89 8.07 -11.22
C ASP A 233 0.57 7.27 -11.26
N GLY A 234 -0.54 7.91 -10.84
CA GLY A 234 -1.87 7.29 -10.74
C GLY A 234 -2.14 6.50 -9.45
N VAL A 235 -1.13 6.34 -8.59
CA VAL A 235 -1.24 5.59 -7.33
C VAL A 235 -1.44 6.56 -6.16
N LEU A 236 -2.40 6.26 -5.28
CA LEU A 236 -2.58 7.00 -4.02
C LEU A 236 -1.46 6.64 -3.04
N LEU A 237 -0.55 7.59 -2.78
CA LEU A 237 0.59 7.39 -1.89
C LEU A 237 0.13 7.03 -0.46
N ASN A 238 -0.97 7.60 0.02
CA ASN A 238 -1.53 7.29 1.34
C ASN A 238 -1.86 5.80 1.49
N GLN A 239 -2.53 5.24 0.48
CA GLN A 239 -2.87 3.81 0.41
C GLN A 239 -1.61 2.95 0.32
N GLU A 240 -0.68 3.34 -0.56
CA GLU A 240 0.57 2.63 -0.76
C GLU A 240 1.39 2.53 0.53
N MET A 241 1.47 3.62 1.30
CA MET A 241 2.15 3.66 2.60
C MET A 241 1.55 2.65 3.60
N LEU A 242 0.22 2.58 3.70
CA LEU A 242 -0.45 1.62 4.59
C LEU A 242 -0.28 0.19 4.12
N ARG A 243 -0.41 -0.05 2.81
CA ARG A 243 -0.28 -1.39 2.21
C ARG A 243 1.11 -1.99 2.35
N LEU A 244 2.14 -1.15 2.32
CA LEU A 244 3.53 -1.54 2.59
C LEU A 244 3.84 -1.65 4.10
N GLY A 245 2.88 -1.29 4.96
CA GLY A 245 3.05 -1.32 6.41
C GLY A 245 3.94 -0.20 6.94
N PHE A 246 4.10 0.92 6.25
CA PHE A 246 4.91 2.06 6.73
C PHE A 246 4.21 2.97 7.74
N GLY A 247 2.90 2.78 7.93
CA GLY A 247 2.11 3.53 8.89
C GLY A 247 0.88 2.74 9.34
N ARG A 248 0.17 3.29 10.32
CA ARG A 248 -1.14 2.83 10.78
C ARG A 248 -2.24 3.72 10.22
N TYR A 249 -3.44 3.16 10.08
CA TYR A 249 -4.59 3.99 9.73
C TYR A 249 -5.02 4.79 10.97
N GLY A 250 -4.98 6.12 10.87
CA GLY A 250 -5.20 7.03 12.01
C GLY A 250 -6.66 7.36 12.33
N GLY A 251 -7.63 6.81 11.60
CA GLY A 251 -9.07 7.04 11.80
C GLY A 251 -9.57 8.47 11.51
N ALA A 252 -8.66 9.44 11.36
CA ALA A 252 -8.98 10.84 11.12
C ALA A 252 -9.09 11.14 9.62
N GLY A 253 -10.22 10.81 9.01
CA GLY A 253 -10.53 11.32 7.68
C GLY A 253 -11.57 10.52 6.91
N LYS A 254 -12.78 11.09 6.80
CA LYS A 254 -13.56 10.95 5.57
C LYS A 254 -13.01 12.05 4.64
N PRO A 255 -12.63 11.78 3.39
CA PRO A 255 -12.88 10.58 2.59
C PRO A 255 -11.83 9.46 2.75
N CYS A 256 -12.15 8.24 2.28
CA CYS A 256 -11.23 7.09 2.11
C CYS A 256 -11.00 6.13 3.29
N GLU A 257 -11.82 6.21 4.33
CA GLU A 257 -11.74 5.33 5.50
C GLU A 257 -11.64 3.83 5.16
N GLU A 258 -12.58 3.31 4.36
CA GLU A 258 -12.62 1.89 3.97
C GLU A 258 -11.34 1.46 3.23
N LEU A 259 -10.96 2.19 2.18
CA LEU A 259 -9.76 1.92 1.38
C LEU A 259 -8.48 1.88 2.22
N LEU A 260 -8.31 2.85 3.13
CA LEU A 260 -7.12 2.95 3.96
C LEU A 260 -7.10 1.87 5.05
N SER A 261 -8.24 1.61 5.69
CA SER A 261 -8.42 0.53 6.68
C SER A 261 -8.13 -0.85 6.08
N ASP A 262 -8.61 -1.11 4.86
CA ASP A 262 -8.38 -2.38 4.16
C ASP A 262 -6.91 -2.54 3.74
N SER A 263 -6.26 -1.45 3.38
CA SER A 263 -4.83 -1.45 3.04
C SER A 263 -3.96 -1.76 4.25
N GLU A 264 -4.28 -1.19 5.41
CA GLU A 264 -3.61 -1.56 6.67
C GLU A 264 -3.88 -3.02 7.04
N SER A 265 -5.14 -3.46 6.95
CA SER A 265 -5.53 -4.85 7.22
C SER A 265 -4.77 -5.84 6.34
N THR A 266 -4.54 -5.47 5.07
CA THR A 266 -3.73 -6.25 4.14
C THR A 266 -2.27 -6.32 4.58
N ALA A 267 -1.66 -5.20 4.97
CA ALA A 267 -0.30 -5.19 5.48
C ALA A 267 -0.13 -6.05 6.74
N ARG A 268 -1.12 -6.03 7.65
CA ARG A 268 -1.17 -6.91 8.83
C ARG A 268 -1.18 -8.38 8.46
N ARG A 269 -2.07 -8.79 7.55
CA ARG A 269 -2.14 -10.19 7.08
C ARG A 269 -0.84 -10.65 6.43
N LEU A 270 -0.18 -9.76 5.69
CA LEU A 270 1.09 -10.05 5.02
C LEU A 270 2.32 -9.89 5.93
N GLN A 271 2.15 -9.48 7.19
CA GLN A 271 3.25 -9.18 8.12
C GLN A 271 4.27 -8.20 7.50
N ALA A 272 3.79 -7.18 6.80
CA ALA A 272 4.61 -6.21 6.10
C ALA A 272 4.97 -4.99 6.98
N GLY A 273 6.16 -4.40 6.75
CA GLY A 273 6.59 -3.17 7.41
C GLY A 273 6.52 -3.25 8.93
N LEU A 274 5.74 -2.36 9.54
CA LEU A 274 5.46 -2.31 10.98
C LEU A 274 4.88 -3.59 11.56
N TRP A 275 4.27 -4.43 10.73
CA TRP A 275 3.68 -5.71 11.14
C TRP A 275 4.66 -6.87 10.98
N SER A 276 5.88 -6.61 10.51
CA SER A 276 6.94 -7.61 10.43
C SER A 276 7.65 -7.76 11.78
N THR A 277 8.22 -8.95 12.03
CA THR A 277 8.97 -9.27 13.26
C THR A 277 10.24 -8.44 13.47
N GLY A 278 10.68 -7.70 12.44
CA GLY A 278 11.88 -6.84 12.51
C GLY A 278 11.62 -5.43 13.02
N CYS A 279 10.35 -4.98 13.08
CA CYS A 279 10.00 -3.63 13.52
C CYS A 279 9.66 -3.51 15.01
N PHE A 280 9.34 -4.63 15.66
CA PHE A 280 9.24 -4.65 17.10
C PHE A 280 10.63 -4.96 17.67
N PRO A 281 11.13 -4.23 18.68
CA PRO A 281 12.23 -4.77 19.44
C PRO A 281 11.78 -6.14 19.92
N LYS A 282 12.58 -7.17 19.65
CA LYS A 282 12.42 -8.44 20.34
C LYS A 282 12.38 -8.06 21.81
N GLU A 283 11.24 -8.29 22.48
CA GLU A 283 11.24 -8.32 23.94
C GLU A 283 12.49 -9.10 24.30
N SER A 284 13.39 -8.47 25.05
CA SER A 284 14.53 -9.17 25.60
C SER A 284 13.91 -10.32 26.38
N SER A 285 13.88 -11.51 25.77
CA SER A 285 13.38 -12.72 26.38
C SER A 285 14.15 -12.80 27.67
N GLY A 286 13.47 -12.50 28.79
CA GLY A 286 14.07 -12.36 30.10
C GLY A 286 14.84 -13.63 30.37
N GLY A 287 16.16 -13.56 30.12
CA GLY A 287 17.10 -14.54 30.57
C GLY A 287 17.12 -14.37 32.07
N ASP A 288 16.29 -15.19 32.71
CA ASP A 288 16.46 -15.76 34.03
C ASP A 288 17.64 -15.15 34.82
N VAL A 289 17.40 -14.01 35.46
CA VAL A 289 18.20 -13.58 36.61
C VAL A 289 17.48 -14.14 37.82
N THR A 290 17.68 -15.44 38.05
CA THR A 290 17.61 -15.99 39.40
C THR A 290 18.81 -15.44 40.16
N GLU A 291 18.67 -14.27 40.77
CA GLU A 291 19.52 -13.84 41.86
C GLU A 291 18.63 -13.47 43.05
N ALA A 292 18.53 -14.42 43.97
CA ALA A 292 17.95 -14.22 45.29
C ALA A 292 18.82 -13.22 46.05
N GLY A 293 18.30 -12.02 46.30
CA GLY A 293 18.96 -10.99 47.09
C GLY A 293 17.94 -10.19 47.90
N GLU A 294 17.93 -10.51 49.20
CA GLU A 294 17.45 -9.80 50.41
C GLU A 294 16.34 -8.70 50.38
N PRO A 295 15.41 -8.74 51.36
CA PRO A 295 14.43 -7.67 51.59
C PRO A 295 15.07 -6.47 52.32
N GLY A 296 15.29 -5.38 51.59
CA GLY A 296 15.72 -4.09 52.14
C GLY A 296 14.56 -3.14 52.41
N GLU A 297 14.31 -2.91 53.70
CA GLU A 297 13.80 -1.70 54.37
C GLU A 297 12.89 -0.70 53.63
N GLN A 298 11.67 -0.54 54.16
CA GLN A 298 10.70 0.50 53.80
C GLN A 298 11.14 1.87 54.32
N GLU A 299 11.27 2.85 53.44
CA GLU A 299 11.28 4.28 53.80
C GLU A 299 9.84 4.79 54.06
N PRO A 300 9.63 5.68 55.06
CA PRO A 300 8.33 6.21 55.43
C PRO A 300 7.83 7.29 54.44
N PRO A 301 6.52 7.60 54.47
CA PRO A 301 5.89 8.53 53.51
C PRO A 301 6.36 9.98 53.69
N GLU A 302 6.69 10.62 52.57
CA GLU A 302 7.00 12.04 52.49
C GLU A 302 5.72 12.87 52.65
N GLU A 303 5.78 13.82 53.57
CA GLU A 303 4.70 14.69 54.04
C GLU A 303 4.49 15.86 53.08
N ASP A 304 3.30 15.96 52.49
CA ASP A 304 2.91 17.01 51.52
C ASP A 304 3.03 18.42 52.13
N ALA A 305 3.90 19.24 51.54
CA ALA A 305 4.04 20.66 51.84
C ALA A 305 2.81 21.47 51.34
N PRO A 306 2.39 22.54 52.05
CA PRO A 306 1.22 23.32 51.68
C PRO A 306 1.42 24.12 50.38
N HIS A 307 0.44 24.02 49.47
CA HIS A 307 0.37 24.78 48.23
C HIS A 307 0.33 26.31 48.46
N PRO A 308 1.02 27.12 47.63
CA PRO A 308 0.89 28.56 47.65
C PRO A 308 -0.47 29.03 47.09
N PRO A 309 -1.01 30.18 47.56
CA PRO A 309 -2.32 30.67 47.15
C PRO A 309 -2.35 31.15 45.69
N THR A 310 -3.39 30.74 44.98
CA THR A 310 -3.76 31.14 43.62
C THR A 310 -3.96 32.65 43.51
N ALA A 311 -3.22 33.29 42.60
CA ALA A 311 -3.40 34.71 42.26
C ALA A 311 -4.71 34.94 41.49
N GLN A 312 -5.51 35.91 41.93
CA GLN A 312 -6.73 36.34 41.24
C GLN A 312 -6.39 37.21 40.01
N PRO A 313 -7.16 37.11 38.90
CA PRO A 313 -6.99 37.98 37.74
C PRO A 313 -7.50 39.40 38.01
N LEU A 314 -6.71 40.38 37.59
CA LEU A 314 -7.06 41.81 37.62
C LEU A 314 -8.23 42.13 36.65
N PRO A 315 -9.09 43.11 36.99
CA PRO A 315 -10.16 43.57 36.11
C PRO A 315 -9.59 44.25 34.87
N ARG A 316 -10.20 43.97 33.71
CA ARG A 316 -9.91 44.66 32.43
C ARG A 316 -10.46 46.08 32.47
N LEU A 317 -9.62 47.04 32.09
CA LEU A 317 -10.02 48.41 31.70
C LEU A 317 -10.46 48.43 30.24
#